data_AF-A0A0D2KRE9-F1
#
_entry.id   AF-A0A0D2KRE9-F1
#
_cell.length_a   1.000
_cell.length_b   1.000
_cell.length_c   1.000
_cell.angle_alpha   90.00
_cell.angle_beta   90.00
_cell.angle_gamma   90.00
#
_symmetry.space_group_name_H-M   'P 1'
#
loop_
_entity.id
_entity.type
_entity.pdbx_description
1 polymer ?
#
loop_
_entity_poly.entity_id
_entity_poly.type
_entity_poly.pdbx_seq_one_letter_code
_entity_poly.pdbx_strand_id
1 'polypeptide(L)'
;MYVLRPDVLYVTQLIGNLRYLKNFLPKLQDHLLGRLLKREFDGDMHEEFTDSDRNSIRFLGGRIYSVQTCRIYYTSYDLQRQCDTINPCSHPDVMLRSPEGNVEPFWYARVIGIYHANIWAENPAIPGGRKTRHMDFLWVRWFGDEPDYRSGFRRARLPKIGFVESTDDFAFSFVDPAMVIRGCHLIPAFNLGRSTQLLPQSSSIARRLNPADVDDWLNFYVNM
;
A
#
# COMPACT_ATOMS: atom_id res chain seq x y z
N MET A 1 4.56 -2.21 29.02
CA MET A 1 3.80 -1.56 27.94
C MET A 1 4.66 -0.41 27.42
N TYR A 2 5.56 -0.68 26.47
CA TYR A 2 6.40 0.35 25.85
C TYR A 2 5.67 0.84 24.60
N VAL A 3 5.01 1.99 24.72
CA VAL A 3 4.49 2.71 23.56
C VAL A 3 5.70 3.43 22.95
N LEU A 4 6.28 2.83 21.91
CA LEU A 4 7.23 3.51 21.05
C LEU A 4 6.51 4.77 20.53
N ARG A 5 7.07 5.94 20.85
CA ARG A 5 6.52 7.23 20.42
C ARG A 5 6.40 7.19 18.89
N PRO A 6 5.23 7.49 18.31
CA PRO A 6 5.11 7.60 16.86
C PRO A 6 6.03 8.72 16.38
N ASP A 7 6.84 8.43 15.37
CA ASP A 7 7.65 9.46 14.72
C ASP A 7 6.69 10.46 14.05
N VAL A 8 6.69 11.68 14.56
CA VAL A 8 5.88 12.77 14.02
C VAL A 8 6.59 13.29 12.77
N LEU A 9 6.01 13.03 11.61
CA LEU A 9 6.52 13.57 10.36
C LEU A 9 5.66 14.78 10.01
N TYR A 10 6.29 15.95 9.97
CA TYR A 10 5.64 17.11 9.36
C TYR A 10 5.44 16.80 7.87
N VAL A 11 4.29 17.16 7.32
CA VAL A 11 3.98 16.94 5.89
C VAL A 11 5.13 17.45 5.00
N THR A 12 5.75 18.57 5.38
CA THR A 12 6.92 19.16 4.71
C THR A 12 8.20 18.31 4.78
N GLN A 13 8.45 17.58 5.87
CA GLN A 13 9.59 16.66 6.01
C GLN A 13 9.36 15.38 5.21
N LEU A 14 8.11 14.89 5.17
CA LEU A 14 7.72 13.73 4.38
C LEU A 14 7.90 14.02 2.87
N ILE A 15 7.51 15.21 2.43
CA ILE A 15 7.72 15.70 1.05
C ILE A 15 9.23 15.77 0.70
N GLY A 16 10.08 16.18 1.65
CA GLY A 16 11.53 16.26 1.45
C GLY A 16 12.21 14.90 1.27
N ASN A 17 11.83 13.91 2.09
CA ASN A 17 12.40 12.56 2.04
C ASN A 17 11.87 11.71 0.88
N LEU A 18 10.66 12.02 0.39
CA LEU A 18 9.99 11.28 -0.68
C LEU A 18 10.06 11.99 -2.03
N ARG A 19 10.98 12.95 -2.24
CA ARG A 19 11.15 13.67 -3.52
C ARG A 19 11.31 12.75 -4.74
N TYR A 20 11.73 11.52 -4.54
CA TYR A 20 11.87 10.49 -5.58
C TYR A 20 10.56 9.76 -5.94
N LEU A 21 9.53 9.84 -5.10
CA LEU A 21 8.19 9.32 -5.34
C LEU A 21 7.32 10.47 -5.85
N LYS A 22 7.34 10.67 -7.17
CA LYS A 22 6.46 11.65 -7.84
C LYS A 22 5.03 11.45 -7.34
N ASN A 23 4.35 12.56 -7.06
CA ASN A 23 2.92 12.62 -6.74
C ASN A 23 2.48 11.95 -5.42
N PHE A 24 3.37 11.72 -4.44
CA PHE A 24 2.97 11.17 -3.14
C PHE A 24 1.83 11.96 -2.46
N LEU A 25 1.98 13.29 -2.34
CA LEU A 25 0.98 14.11 -1.64
C LEU A 25 -0.35 14.21 -2.43
N PRO A 26 -0.35 14.49 -3.75
CA PRO A 26 -1.57 14.42 -4.56
C PRO A 26 -2.28 13.08 -4.42
N LYS A 27 -1.56 11.95 -4.56
CA LYS A 27 -2.14 10.60 -4.39
C LYS A 27 -2.71 10.39 -2.99
N LEU A 28 -2.04 10.90 -1.96
CA LEU A 28 -2.56 10.81 -0.59
C LEU A 28 -3.87 11.59 -0.45
N GLN A 29 -3.92 12.80 -0.99
CA GLN A 29 -5.13 13.63 -0.95
C GLN A 29 -6.27 12.95 -1.73
N ASP A 30 -5.98 12.39 -2.90
CA ASP A 30 -6.96 11.70 -3.75
C ASP A 30 -7.52 10.45 -3.03
N HIS A 31 -6.65 9.64 -2.42
CA HIS A 31 -7.06 8.49 -1.60
C HIS A 31 -7.95 8.90 -0.41
N LEU A 32 -7.56 9.95 0.31
CA LEU A 32 -8.33 10.44 1.46
C LEU A 32 -9.67 11.02 1.02
N LEU A 33 -9.74 11.78 -0.09
CA LEU A 33 -10.98 12.29 -0.65
C LEU A 33 -11.92 11.17 -1.09
N GLY A 34 -11.40 10.18 -1.82
CA GLY A 34 -12.17 9.00 -2.25
C GLY A 34 -12.85 8.32 -1.07
N ARG A 35 -12.12 8.11 0.02
CA ARG A 35 -12.65 7.53 1.27
C ARG A 35 -13.66 8.44 1.97
N LEU A 36 -13.43 9.75 2.02
CA LEU A 36 -14.38 10.70 2.62
C LEU A 36 -15.71 10.77 1.85
N LEU A 37 -15.65 10.58 0.52
CA LEU A 37 -16.79 10.51 -0.39
C LEU A 37 -17.41 9.11 -0.49
N LYS A 38 -16.83 8.11 0.20
CA LYS A 38 -17.26 6.70 0.16
C LYS A 38 -17.26 6.10 -1.26
N ARG A 39 -16.28 6.47 -2.08
CA ARG A 39 -16.06 5.81 -3.38
C ARG A 39 -15.55 4.40 -3.16
N GLU A 40 -15.85 3.49 -4.08
CA GLU A 40 -15.27 2.16 -4.09
C GLU A 40 -13.77 2.25 -4.39
N PHE A 41 -12.98 1.35 -3.79
CA PHE A 41 -11.55 1.31 -4.02
C PHE A 41 -11.24 0.60 -5.33
N ASP A 42 -10.65 1.32 -6.27
CA ASP A 42 -10.29 0.89 -7.63
C ASP A 42 -8.76 0.83 -7.83
N GLY A 43 -7.98 0.81 -6.74
CA GLY A 43 -6.51 0.89 -6.81
C GLY A 43 -5.97 2.33 -6.84
N ASP A 44 -6.75 3.30 -6.36
CA ASP A 44 -6.52 4.74 -6.53
C ASP A 44 -6.50 5.17 -8.02
N MET A 45 -7.27 4.46 -8.87
CA MET A 45 -7.57 4.80 -10.27
C MET A 45 -8.71 5.83 -10.36
N HIS A 46 -8.86 6.67 -9.34
CA HIS A 46 -9.96 7.62 -9.27
C HIS A 46 -9.86 8.64 -10.40
N GLU A 47 -11.02 8.99 -10.97
CA GLU A 47 -11.16 10.17 -11.83
C GLU A 47 -10.48 11.37 -11.15
N GLU A 48 -9.60 12.05 -11.88
CA GLU A 48 -8.68 13.06 -11.36
C GLU A 48 -9.42 14.09 -10.52
N PHE A 49 -9.22 14.07 -9.20
CA PHE A 49 -9.65 15.16 -8.35
C PHE A 49 -8.94 16.43 -8.79
N THR A 50 -9.69 17.52 -8.85
CA THR A 50 -9.09 18.81 -9.20
C THR A 50 -8.18 19.29 -8.07
N ASP A 51 -7.23 20.18 -8.38
CA ASP A 51 -6.39 20.78 -7.35
C ASP A 51 -7.21 21.55 -6.30
N SER A 52 -8.37 22.08 -6.69
CA SER A 52 -9.33 22.69 -5.75
C SER A 52 -9.87 21.68 -4.75
N ASP A 53 -10.23 20.47 -5.21
CA ASP A 53 -10.70 19.40 -4.35
C ASP A 53 -9.60 18.93 -3.39
N ARG A 54 -8.37 18.75 -3.89
CA ARG A 54 -7.20 18.37 -3.08
C ARG A 54 -6.89 19.39 -1.99
N ASN A 55 -7.01 20.68 -2.31
CA ASN A 55 -6.81 21.79 -1.37
C ASN A 55 -7.89 21.88 -0.28
N SER A 56 -9.02 21.19 -0.45
CA SER A 56 -10.07 21.13 0.57
C SER A 56 -9.67 20.29 1.80
N ILE A 57 -8.69 19.37 1.67
CA ILE A 57 -8.20 18.58 2.79
C ILE A 57 -7.28 19.40 3.67
N ARG A 58 -7.54 19.36 4.98
CA ARG A 58 -6.69 19.94 6.01
C ARG A 58 -6.23 18.87 6.99
N PHE A 59 -4.92 18.70 7.08
CA PHE A 59 -4.27 17.90 8.11
C PHE A 59 -4.23 18.69 9.42
N LEU A 60 -4.76 18.12 10.50
CA LEU A 60 -4.77 18.76 11.81
C LEU A 60 -3.33 18.98 12.30
N GLY A 61 -2.94 20.25 12.43
CA GLY A 61 -1.58 20.64 12.79
C GLY A 61 -0.53 20.35 11.72
N GLY A 62 -0.91 20.01 10.49
CA GLY A 62 0.02 19.68 9.40
C GLY A 62 0.85 18.43 9.65
N ARG A 63 0.32 17.46 10.42
CA ARG A 63 1.04 16.28 10.88
C ARG A 63 0.52 14.99 10.25
N ILE A 64 1.45 14.14 9.84
CA ILE A 64 1.23 12.73 9.53
C ILE A 64 2.09 11.93 10.51
N TYR A 65 1.53 10.88 11.07
CA TYR A 65 2.22 10.03 12.03
C TYR A 65 2.60 8.72 11.35
N SER A 66 3.87 8.34 11.43
CA SER A 66 4.30 7.02 10.98
C SER A 66 4.16 6.01 12.12
N VAL A 67 3.64 4.83 11.79
CA VAL A 67 3.47 3.71 12.71
C VAL A 67 4.34 2.55 12.24
N GLN A 68 4.82 1.75 13.19
CA GLN A 68 5.68 0.60 12.88
C GLN A 68 4.90 -0.64 12.46
N THR A 69 3.71 -0.84 13.01
CA THR A 69 2.92 -2.06 12.81
C THR A 69 1.44 -1.79 12.62
N CYS A 70 0.78 -2.56 11.76
CA CYS A 70 -0.67 -2.57 11.56
C CYS A 70 -1.18 -3.99 11.84
N ARG A 71 -2.31 -4.11 12.54
CA ARG A 71 -2.93 -5.41 12.83
C ARG A 71 -4.20 -5.57 12.01
N ILE A 72 -4.22 -6.59 11.17
CA ILE A 72 -5.38 -6.95 10.34
C ILE A 72 -6.04 -8.18 10.96
N TYR A 73 -7.34 -8.11 11.22
CA TYR A 73 -8.11 -9.24 11.73
C TYR A 73 -8.83 -9.90 10.56
N TYR A 74 -8.75 -11.23 10.49
CA TYR A 74 -9.44 -12.01 9.48
C TYR A 74 -10.06 -13.27 10.09
N THR A 75 -11.02 -13.84 9.39
CA THR A 75 -11.62 -15.13 9.76
C THR A 75 -10.92 -16.23 8.99
N SER A 76 -10.32 -17.19 9.69
CA SER A 76 -9.70 -18.36 9.07
C SER A 76 -10.76 -19.35 8.56
N TYR A 77 -10.31 -20.33 7.76
CA TYR A 77 -11.20 -21.34 7.16
C TYR A 77 -12.00 -22.16 8.17
N ASP A 78 -11.46 -22.38 9.37
CA ASP A 78 -12.12 -23.04 10.49
C ASP A 78 -13.03 -22.09 11.30
N LEU A 79 -13.38 -20.95 10.72
CA LEU A 79 -14.26 -19.90 11.28
C LEU A 79 -13.73 -19.27 12.57
N GLN A 80 -12.43 -19.37 12.82
CA GLN A 80 -11.78 -18.72 13.95
C GLN A 80 -11.33 -17.31 13.58
N ARG A 81 -11.33 -16.41 14.57
CA ARG A 81 -10.78 -15.07 14.38
C ARG A 81 -9.28 -15.10 14.60
N GLN A 82 -8.53 -14.75 13.57
CA GLN A 82 -7.08 -14.64 13.60
C GLN A 82 -6.65 -13.18 13.35
N CYS A 83 -5.36 -12.90 13.53
CA CYS A 83 -4.79 -11.62 13.17
C CYS A 83 -3.39 -11.75 12.57
N ASP A 84 -3.14 -10.96 11.53
CA ASP A 84 -1.81 -10.75 10.98
C ASP A 84 -1.27 -9.40 11.46
N THR A 85 0.03 -9.36 11.78
CA THR A 85 0.73 -8.12 12.10
C THR A 85 1.62 -7.75 10.92
N ILE A 86 1.23 -6.68 10.23
CA ILE A 86 1.99 -6.12 9.12
C ILE A 86 3.07 -5.21 9.67
N ASN A 87 4.30 -5.43 9.25
CA ASN A 87 5.46 -4.62 9.60
C ASN A 87 6.31 -4.40 8.33
N PRO A 88 6.48 -3.15 7.86
CA PRO A 88 7.28 -2.84 6.68
C PRO A 88 8.72 -3.38 6.70
N CYS A 89 9.27 -3.63 7.88
CA CYS A 89 10.64 -4.09 8.08
C CYS A 89 10.76 -5.61 8.31
N SER A 90 9.65 -6.36 8.37
CA SER A 90 9.73 -7.82 8.57
C SER A 90 8.70 -8.59 7.77
N HIS A 91 7.42 -8.24 7.85
CA HIS A 91 6.31 -8.96 7.22
C HIS A 91 5.43 -7.92 6.50
N PRO A 92 5.92 -7.37 5.37
CA PRO A 92 5.29 -6.22 4.73
C PRO A 92 4.23 -6.61 3.70
N ASP A 93 4.17 -7.87 3.29
CA ASP A 93 3.38 -8.29 2.14
C ASP A 93 1.91 -8.54 2.53
N VAL A 94 1.00 -7.95 1.77
CA VAL A 94 -0.44 -7.96 2.01
C VAL A 94 -1.21 -8.39 0.76
N MET A 95 -2.40 -8.90 1.00
CA MET A 95 -3.31 -9.42 -0.01
C MET A 95 -4.64 -8.68 0.05
N LEU A 96 -5.12 -8.23 -1.10
CA LEU A 96 -6.34 -7.46 -1.27
C LEU A 96 -7.29 -8.18 -2.23
N ARG A 97 -8.59 -7.89 -2.10
CA ARG A 97 -9.57 -8.36 -3.07
C ARG A 97 -9.39 -7.60 -4.38
N SER A 98 -9.22 -8.33 -5.48
CA SER A 98 -9.22 -7.71 -6.80
C SER A 98 -10.64 -7.24 -7.17
N PRO A 99 -10.80 -6.06 -7.77
CA PRO A 99 -12.06 -5.63 -8.37
C PRO A 99 -12.56 -6.59 -9.46
N GLU A 100 -11.63 -7.28 -10.15
CA GLU A 100 -11.94 -8.12 -11.32
C GLU A 100 -12.50 -9.50 -10.95
N GLY A 101 -12.39 -9.92 -9.69
CA GLY A 101 -13.17 -10.95 -8.98
C GLY A 101 -13.18 -12.40 -9.51
N ASN A 102 -13.21 -12.61 -10.82
CA ASN A 102 -13.46 -13.90 -11.47
C ASN A 102 -12.22 -14.48 -12.16
N VAL A 103 -11.28 -13.64 -12.60
CA VAL A 103 -10.06 -14.09 -13.32
C VAL A 103 -8.87 -14.11 -12.36
N GLU A 104 -8.65 -13.00 -11.67
CA GLU A 104 -7.62 -12.84 -10.64
C GLU A 104 -8.31 -12.43 -9.35
N PRO A 105 -8.51 -13.35 -8.39
CA PRO A 105 -9.31 -13.04 -7.21
C PRO A 105 -8.64 -12.04 -6.26
N PHE A 106 -7.32 -11.89 -6.35
CA PHE A 106 -6.54 -11.14 -5.37
C PHE A 106 -5.42 -10.32 -5.99
N TRP A 107 -5.23 -9.13 -5.45
CA TRP A 107 -4.04 -8.31 -5.68
C TRP A 107 -3.08 -8.44 -4.52
N TYR A 108 -1.79 -8.26 -4.81
CA TYR A 108 -0.73 -8.33 -3.81
C TYR A 108 0.03 -7.01 -3.78
N ALA A 109 0.42 -6.58 -2.58
CA ALA A 109 1.22 -5.39 -2.41
C ALA A 109 2.23 -5.55 -1.27
N ARG A 110 3.34 -4.84 -1.37
CA ARG A 110 4.33 -4.72 -0.29
C ARG A 110 4.15 -3.39 0.42
N VAL A 111 3.85 -3.40 1.71
CA VAL A 111 3.72 -2.19 2.52
C VAL A 111 5.10 -1.58 2.79
N ILE A 112 5.27 -0.33 2.36
CA ILE A 112 6.49 0.46 2.54
C ILE A 112 6.41 1.29 3.84
N GLY A 113 5.21 1.76 4.17
CA GLY A 113 4.98 2.60 5.33
C GLY A 113 3.53 2.53 5.79
N ILE A 114 3.36 2.64 7.10
CA ILE A 114 2.06 2.68 7.76
C ILE A 114 1.94 4.07 8.37
N TYR A 115 0.82 4.73 8.10
CA TYR A 115 0.61 6.11 8.50
C TYR A 115 -0.80 6.32 9.01
N HIS A 116 -0.96 7.33 9.85
CA HIS A 116 -2.27 7.86 10.18
C HIS A 116 -2.23 9.38 10.26
N ALA A 117 -3.37 10.00 10.02
CA ALA A 117 -3.54 11.43 10.16
C ALA A 117 -4.93 11.78 10.69
N ASN A 118 -5.00 12.88 11.45
CA ASN A 118 -6.27 13.51 11.77
C ASN A 118 -6.54 14.56 10.70
N ILE A 119 -7.63 14.42 9.96
CA ILE A 119 -7.98 15.30 8.86
C ILE A 119 -9.40 15.84 9.01
N TRP A 120 -9.65 17.00 8.44
CA TRP A 120 -10.99 17.47 8.13
C TRP A 120 -10.98 18.05 6.72
N ALA A 121 -12.13 18.06 6.06
CA ALA A 121 -12.25 18.57 4.71
C ALA A 121 -13.34 19.62 4.62
N GLU A 122 -13.09 20.62 3.78
CA GLU A 122 -14.00 21.71 3.45
C GLU A 122 -14.53 21.51 2.03
N ASN A 123 -15.31 20.44 1.83
CA ASN A 123 -15.95 20.16 0.56
C ASN A 123 -17.46 19.90 0.80
N PRO A 124 -18.37 20.62 0.12
CA PRO A 124 -19.82 20.44 0.26
C PRO A 124 -20.30 19.02 -0.04
N ALA A 125 -19.59 18.26 -0.89
CA ALA A 125 -19.93 16.89 -1.23
C ALA A 125 -19.61 15.89 -0.11
N ILE A 126 -18.80 16.27 0.89
CA ILE A 126 -18.39 15.37 1.98
C ILE A 126 -19.44 15.42 3.10
N PRO A 127 -20.08 14.28 3.46
CA PRO A 127 -21.08 14.24 4.51
C PRO A 127 -20.47 14.64 5.85
N GLY A 128 -20.99 15.68 6.52
CA GLY A 128 -20.43 16.16 7.80
C GLY A 128 -19.08 16.88 7.62
N GLY A 129 -19.04 17.85 6.70
CA GLY A 129 -17.89 18.73 6.45
C GLY A 129 -17.36 19.40 7.73
N ARG A 130 -16.06 19.70 7.75
CA ARG A 130 -15.31 20.21 8.91
C ARG A 130 -15.28 19.34 10.17
N LYS A 131 -15.91 18.14 10.17
CA LYS A 131 -15.71 17.16 11.24
C LYS A 131 -14.32 16.52 11.13
N THR A 132 -13.56 16.58 12.21
CA THR A 132 -12.26 15.89 12.29
C THR A 132 -12.46 14.38 12.30
N ARG A 133 -11.66 13.67 11.49
CA ARG A 133 -11.65 12.21 11.36
C ARG A 133 -10.21 11.74 11.48
N HIS A 134 -10.03 10.65 12.21
CA HIS A 134 -8.79 9.90 12.21
C HIS A 134 -8.84 8.92 11.03
N MET A 135 -7.79 8.89 10.20
CA MET A 135 -7.71 8.04 9.03
C MET A 135 -6.33 7.36 8.98
N ASP A 136 -6.37 6.03 8.96
CA ASP A 136 -5.21 5.17 8.74
C ASP A 136 -5.05 4.86 7.26
N PHE A 137 -3.82 4.84 6.75
CA PHE A 137 -3.53 4.50 5.36
C PHE A 137 -2.16 3.83 5.25
N LEU A 138 -2.06 2.87 4.33
CA LEU A 138 -0.85 2.13 4.00
C LEU A 138 -0.28 2.71 2.71
N TRP A 139 1.02 2.97 2.68
CA TRP A 139 1.74 3.24 1.44
C TRP A 139 2.34 1.95 0.92
N VAL A 140 1.97 1.55 -0.29
CA VAL A 140 2.31 0.23 -0.82
C VAL A 140 3.01 0.31 -2.18
N ARG A 141 3.75 -0.75 -2.52
CA ARG A 141 4.24 -1.05 -3.86
C ARG A 141 3.51 -2.26 -4.40
N TRP A 142 2.93 -2.15 -5.58
CA TRP A 142 2.13 -3.22 -6.17
C TRP A 142 2.97 -4.31 -6.82
N PHE A 143 2.43 -5.52 -6.77
CA PHE A 143 2.87 -6.62 -7.61
C PHE A 143 1.90 -6.78 -8.78
N GLY A 144 2.45 -7.07 -9.96
CA GLY A 144 1.71 -7.48 -11.13
C GLY A 144 1.91 -8.97 -11.42
N ASP A 145 0.99 -9.56 -12.17
CA ASP A 145 1.14 -10.92 -12.66
C ASP A 145 2.28 -11.04 -13.66
N GLU A 146 2.93 -12.20 -13.65
CA GLU A 146 3.93 -12.51 -14.67
C GLU A 146 3.23 -12.82 -16.01
N PRO A 147 3.57 -12.08 -17.08
CA PRO A 147 3.10 -12.39 -18.42
C PRO A 147 3.35 -13.85 -18.81
N ASP A 148 2.38 -14.47 -19.48
CA ASP A 148 2.44 -15.86 -19.98
C ASP A 148 2.57 -16.96 -18.92
N TYR A 149 2.62 -16.63 -17.62
CA TYR A 149 2.69 -17.63 -16.57
C TYR A 149 1.32 -18.16 -16.16
N ARG A 150 1.12 -19.46 -16.33
CA ARG A 150 -0.12 -20.13 -15.91
C ARG A 150 0.09 -20.89 -14.60
N SER A 151 -0.57 -20.41 -13.56
CA SER A 151 -0.60 -21.02 -12.22
C SER A 151 -1.87 -21.86 -12.02
N GLY A 152 -2.00 -22.44 -10.82
CA GLY A 152 -3.24 -23.04 -10.34
C GLY A 152 -3.16 -24.54 -10.07
N PHE A 153 -4.19 -25.05 -9.40
CA PHE A 153 -4.25 -26.43 -8.91
C PHE A 153 -4.05 -27.47 -10.02
N ARG A 154 -4.68 -27.26 -11.18
CA ARG A 154 -4.56 -28.16 -12.35
C ARG A 154 -3.13 -28.29 -12.88
N ARG A 155 -2.27 -27.30 -12.61
CA ARG A 155 -0.87 -27.26 -13.06
C ARG A 155 0.11 -27.55 -11.92
N ALA A 156 -0.38 -27.72 -10.68
CA ALA A 156 0.43 -27.84 -9.47
C ALA A 156 1.52 -26.74 -9.38
N ARG A 157 1.15 -25.50 -9.75
CA ARG A 157 2.05 -24.34 -9.77
C ARG A 157 1.46 -23.21 -8.95
N LEU A 158 2.26 -22.67 -8.02
CA LEU A 158 1.89 -21.49 -7.25
C LEU A 158 1.74 -20.27 -8.16
N PRO A 159 0.85 -19.30 -7.83
CA PRO A 159 0.84 -18.01 -8.49
C PRO A 159 2.23 -17.37 -8.46
N LYS A 160 2.64 -16.77 -9.58
CA LYS A 160 3.93 -16.08 -9.70
C LYS A 160 3.66 -14.62 -10.06
N ILE A 161 4.19 -13.73 -9.26
CA ILE A 161 4.01 -12.28 -9.37
C ILE A 161 5.37 -11.60 -9.42
N GLY A 162 5.43 -10.38 -9.95
CA GLY A 162 6.62 -9.53 -10.00
C GLY A 162 6.29 -8.11 -9.57
N PHE A 163 7.29 -7.28 -9.26
CA PHE A 163 7.01 -5.88 -8.98
C PHE A 163 6.55 -5.16 -10.24
N VAL A 164 5.58 -4.25 -10.11
CA VAL A 164 5.32 -3.27 -11.16
C VAL A 164 6.53 -2.33 -11.28
N GLU A 165 6.86 -1.92 -12.51
CA GLU A 165 7.98 -1.04 -12.78
C GLU A 165 7.80 0.30 -12.07
N SER A 166 8.80 0.78 -11.35
CA SER A 166 8.71 2.01 -10.52
C SER A 166 8.41 3.30 -11.29
N THR A 167 8.56 3.29 -12.62
CA THR A 167 8.23 4.38 -13.53
C THR A 167 6.75 4.44 -13.87
N ASP A 168 6.02 3.35 -13.65
CA ASP A 168 4.57 3.29 -13.83
C ASP A 168 3.88 4.14 -12.75
N ASP A 169 2.92 4.96 -13.18
CA ASP A 169 2.15 5.83 -12.30
C ASP A 169 1.34 5.04 -11.27
N PHE A 170 1.05 3.76 -11.48
CA PHE A 170 0.30 2.92 -10.56
C PHE A 170 1.17 1.96 -9.74
N ALA A 171 2.51 2.00 -9.89
CA ALA A 171 3.41 1.13 -9.13
C ALA A 171 3.34 1.34 -7.61
N PHE A 172 3.00 2.57 -7.20
CA PHE A 172 2.84 2.94 -5.80
C PHE A 172 1.53 3.68 -5.56
N SER A 173 0.75 3.22 -4.58
CA SER A 173 -0.51 3.82 -4.20
C SER A 173 -0.76 3.72 -2.69
N PHE A 174 -1.85 4.33 -2.24
CA PHE A 174 -2.34 4.18 -0.88
C PHE A 174 -3.41 3.09 -0.80
N VAL A 175 -3.50 2.48 0.37
CA VAL A 175 -4.48 1.43 0.67
C VAL A 175 -5.09 1.72 2.03
N ASP A 176 -6.42 1.62 2.10
CA ASP A 176 -7.12 1.59 3.39
C ASP A 176 -6.82 0.23 4.07
N PRO A 177 -6.28 0.19 5.30
CA PRO A 177 -6.10 -1.06 6.03
C PRO A 177 -7.35 -1.94 6.09
N ALA A 178 -8.55 -1.35 6.05
CA ALA A 178 -9.82 -2.08 6.04
C ALA A 178 -10.05 -2.90 4.76
N MET A 179 -9.36 -2.58 3.66
CA MET A 179 -9.44 -3.32 2.39
C MET A 179 -8.46 -4.49 2.30
N VAL A 180 -7.52 -4.59 3.26
CA VAL A 180 -6.59 -5.70 3.34
C VAL A 180 -7.30 -6.92 3.89
N ILE A 181 -7.25 -8.03 3.13
CA ILE A 181 -7.83 -9.30 3.57
C ILE A 181 -6.94 -9.91 4.66
N ARG A 182 -5.63 -10.03 4.36
CA ARG A 182 -4.64 -10.64 5.25
C ARG A 182 -3.22 -10.30 4.82
N GLY A 183 -2.25 -10.62 5.68
CA GLY A 183 -0.85 -10.71 5.28
C GLY A 183 -0.63 -11.94 4.40
N CYS A 184 0.33 -11.86 3.46
CA CYS A 184 0.72 -12.99 2.63
C CYS A 184 2.22 -13.28 2.77
N HIS A 185 2.59 -14.52 2.44
CA HIS A 185 3.99 -14.95 2.44
C HIS A 185 4.46 -15.13 1.00
N LEU A 186 5.41 -14.30 0.59
CA LEU A 186 5.99 -14.33 -0.74
C LEU A 186 7.34 -15.02 -0.72
N ILE A 187 7.50 -16.03 -1.57
CA ILE A 187 8.74 -16.82 -1.70
C ILE A 187 9.49 -16.31 -2.93
N PRO A 188 10.71 -15.76 -2.79
CA PRO A 188 11.50 -15.34 -3.96
C PRO A 188 11.71 -16.47 -4.97
N ALA A 189 11.55 -16.16 -6.26
CA ALA A 189 11.90 -17.07 -7.34
C ALA A 189 13.42 -17.07 -7.54
N PHE A 190 14.15 -17.78 -6.67
CA PHE A 190 15.62 -17.77 -6.62
C PHE A 190 16.29 -18.10 -7.95
N ASN A 191 15.66 -18.93 -8.78
CA ASN A 191 16.14 -19.35 -10.10
C ASN A 191 16.11 -18.23 -11.16
N LEU A 192 15.28 -17.20 -10.99
CA LEU A 192 15.18 -16.06 -11.90
C LEU A 192 16.13 -14.93 -11.52
N GLY A 193 16.65 -14.95 -10.29
CA GLY A 193 17.62 -13.97 -9.82
C GLY A 193 17.01 -12.62 -9.46
N ARG A 194 17.88 -11.60 -9.40
CA ARG A 194 17.58 -10.26 -8.92
C ARG A 194 17.90 -9.24 -10.00
N SER A 195 17.22 -8.10 -9.96
CA SER A 195 17.38 -7.03 -10.95
C SER A 195 17.14 -5.67 -10.32
N THR A 196 17.81 -4.66 -10.88
CA THR A 196 17.58 -3.25 -10.57
C THR A 196 16.58 -2.60 -11.53
N GLN A 197 16.15 -3.29 -12.60
CA GLN A 197 15.35 -2.69 -13.67
C GLN A 197 14.01 -2.14 -13.18
N LEU A 198 13.32 -2.88 -12.31
CA LEU A 198 12.00 -2.48 -11.79
C LEU A 198 12.08 -1.35 -10.76
N LEU A 199 13.27 -1.09 -10.19
CA LEU A 199 13.54 0.02 -9.28
C LEU A 199 15.03 0.43 -9.40
N PRO A 200 15.36 1.30 -10.37
CA PRO A 200 16.76 1.60 -10.73
C PRO A 200 17.58 2.26 -9.62
N GLN A 201 16.94 2.91 -8.65
CA GLN A 201 17.62 3.58 -7.56
C GLN A 201 18.22 2.55 -6.62
N SER A 202 19.53 2.60 -6.35
CA SER A 202 20.23 1.65 -5.47
C SER A 202 19.81 1.77 -4.00
N SER A 203 19.53 2.98 -3.51
CA SER A 203 18.97 3.23 -2.19
C SER A 203 17.55 3.78 -2.33
N SER A 204 16.55 3.06 -1.83
CA SER A 204 15.15 3.47 -1.91
C SER A 204 14.37 3.09 -0.65
N ILE A 205 13.47 3.97 -0.23
CA ILE A 205 12.52 3.68 0.86
C ILE A 205 11.60 2.49 0.52
N ALA A 206 11.47 2.13 -0.76
CA ALA A 206 10.71 0.93 -1.16
C ALA A 206 11.40 -0.37 -0.72
N ARG A 207 12.71 -0.36 -0.40
CA ARG A 207 13.47 -1.51 0.11
C ARG A 207 13.59 -1.52 1.64
N ARG A 208 12.47 -1.35 2.32
CA ARG A 208 12.43 -1.33 3.80
C ARG A 208 12.78 -2.66 4.46
N LEU A 209 12.44 -3.77 3.81
CA LEU A 209 12.70 -5.12 4.33
C LEU A 209 14.20 -5.38 4.47
N ASN A 210 14.98 -5.02 3.44
CA ASN A 210 16.43 -5.16 3.41
C ASN A 210 17.06 -3.84 2.92
N PRO A 211 17.32 -2.87 3.82
CA PRO A 211 17.84 -1.55 3.41
C PRO A 211 19.23 -1.57 2.77
N ALA A 212 19.99 -2.65 2.96
CA ALA A 212 21.30 -2.85 2.34
C ALA A 212 21.22 -3.42 0.91
N ASP A 213 20.05 -3.91 0.49
CA ASP A 213 19.86 -4.45 -0.86
C ASP A 213 19.85 -3.32 -1.88
N VAL A 214 20.58 -3.51 -2.99
CA VAL A 214 20.66 -2.55 -4.09
C VAL A 214 19.78 -2.93 -5.28
N ASP A 215 19.24 -4.14 -5.27
CA ASP A 215 18.39 -4.76 -6.30
C ASP A 215 17.19 -5.46 -5.65
N ASP A 216 16.20 -5.87 -6.44
CA ASP A 216 15.02 -6.62 -5.98
C ASP A 216 14.96 -7.99 -6.66
N TRP A 217 14.34 -8.98 -6.02
CA TRP A 217 13.96 -10.22 -6.71
C TRP A 217 12.99 -9.91 -7.85
N LEU A 218 13.20 -10.52 -9.01
CA LEU A 218 12.35 -10.30 -10.19
C LEU A 218 10.92 -10.78 -9.95
N ASN A 219 10.79 -11.98 -9.38
CA ASN A 219 9.51 -12.60 -9.15
C ASN A 219 9.44 -13.29 -7.79
N PHE A 220 8.21 -13.51 -7.36
CA PHE A 220 7.85 -14.22 -6.14
C PHE A 220 6.76 -15.23 -6.44
N TYR A 221 6.80 -16.36 -5.74
CA TYR A 221 5.69 -17.28 -5.66
C TYR A 221 4.82 -16.92 -4.45
N VAL A 222 3.51 -16.88 -4.66
CA VAL A 222 2.55 -16.65 -3.58
C VAL A 222 2.31 -17.97 -2.85
N ASN A 223 2.64 -18.01 -1.57
CA ASN A 223 2.26 -19.13 -0.71
C ASN A 223 0.79 -18.98 -0.30
N MET A 224 -0.01 -20.02 -0.56
CA MET A 224 -1.46 -20.05 -0.25
C MET A 224 -1.76 -20.97 0.93
#